data_AF-A0A3D3V9P3-F1
#
_entry.id   AF-A0A3D3V9P3-F1
#
_cell.length_a   1.000
_cell.length_b   1.000
_cell.length_c   1.000
_cell.angle_alpha   90.00
_cell.angle_beta   90.00
_cell.angle_gamma   90.00
#
_symmetry.space_group_name_H-M   'P 1'
#
loop_
_entity.id
_entity.type
_entity.pdbx_description
1 polymer ?
#
loop_
_entity_poly.entity_id
_entity_poly.type
_entity_poly.pdbx_seq_one_letter_code
_entity_poly.pdbx_strand_id
1 'polypeptide(L)'
;MKTRKQLEDGLAEAVVSEVLDIWGLRKLDDDAAIAALIALKGIGRWSAECYLLFALGRPDIMPADDLALAASAGEHLGDGMHWTPGQLRKEAEQRWRPWRSVAARLLWHAYKAEAI
;
A
#
# COMPACT_ATOMS: atom_id res chain seq x y z
N MET A 1 11.02 -2.86 -21.22
CA MET A 1 10.74 -2.18 -19.94
C MET A 1 10.13 -0.82 -20.26
N LYS A 2 8.92 -0.52 -19.77
CA LYS A 2 8.26 0.78 -20.04
C LYS A 2 8.80 1.85 -19.08
N THR A 3 8.90 3.09 -19.55
CA THR A 3 9.41 4.20 -18.74
C THR A 3 8.32 4.72 -17.78
N ARG A 4 8.73 5.34 -16.67
CA ARG A 4 7.81 5.96 -15.68
C ARG A 4 6.78 6.88 -16.34
N LYS A 5 7.20 7.66 -17.34
CA LYS A 5 6.34 8.54 -18.13
C LYS A 5 5.17 7.79 -18.78
N GLN A 6 5.41 6.59 -19.31
CA GLN A 6 4.38 5.79 -19.95
C GLN A 6 3.32 5.23 -18.97
N LEU A 7 3.63 5.21 -17.68
CA LEU A 7 2.68 4.84 -16.62
C LEU A 7 1.84 6.04 -16.20
N GLU A 8 2.48 7.20 -16.04
CA GLU A 8 1.82 8.47 -15.71
C GLU A 8 0.81 8.86 -16.80
N ASP A 9 1.21 8.78 -18.06
CA ASP A 9 0.34 9.03 -19.22
C ASP A 9 -0.85 8.04 -19.24
N GLY A 10 -0.62 6.77 -18.84
CA GLY A 10 -1.66 5.74 -18.81
C GLY A 10 -2.72 5.94 -17.72
N LEU A 11 -2.32 6.42 -16.53
CA LEU A 11 -3.27 6.75 -15.47
C LEU A 11 -4.09 7.99 -15.82
N ALA A 12 -3.43 9.04 -16.33
CA ALA A 12 -4.11 10.26 -16.76
C ALA A 12 -5.16 9.96 -17.85
N GLU A 13 -4.77 9.18 -18.86
CA GLU A 13 -5.68 8.76 -19.93
C GLU A 13 -6.86 7.94 -19.38
N ALA A 14 -6.63 7.01 -18.44
CA ALA A 14 -7.69 6.21 -17.85
C ALA A 14 -8.72 7.06 -17.08
N VAL A 15 -8.29 8.15 -16.44
CA VAL A 15 -9.20 9.08 -15.76
C VAL A 15 -9.95 9.95 -16.77
N VAL A 16 -9.26 10.50 -17.78
CA VAL A 16 -9.88 11.37 -18.80
C VAL A 16 -10.88 10.62 -19.68
N SER A 17 -10.60 9.35 -19.98
CA SER A 17 -11.47 8.47 -20.77
C SER A 17 -12.58 7.79 -19.95
N GLU A 18 -12.75 8.15 -18.68
CA GLU A 18 -13.73 7.58 -17.74
C GLU A 18 -13.59 6.06 -17.50
N VAL A 19 -12.48 5.46 -17.94
CA VAL A 19 -12.14 4.06 -17.63
C VAL A 19 -11.92 3.87 -16.12
N LEU A 20 -11.39 4.89 -15.44
CA LEU A 20 -11.28 4.95 -13.98
C LEU A 20 -12.04 6.16 -13.42
N ASP A 21 -13.13 5.90 -12.70
CA ASP A 21 -13.77 6.90 -11.84
C ASP A 21 -12.96 7.07 -10.53
N ILE A 22 -12.00 7.98 -10.56
CA ILE A 22 -11.12 8.28 -9.41
C ILE A 22 -11.89 8.79 -8.19
N TRP A 23 -13.00 9.51 -8.40
CA TRP A 23 -13.81 10.03 -7.31
C TRP A 23 -14.73 8.95 -6.73
N GLY A 24 -15.23 8.05 -7.59
CA GLY A 24 -16.00 6.87 -7.25
C GLY A 24 -15.27 5.88 -6.35
N LEU A 25 -13.92 5.81 -6.42
CA LEU A 25 -13.11 4.95 -5.55
C LEU A 25 -13.39 5.16 -4.05
N ARG A 26 -13.78 6.38 -3.63
CA ARG A 26 -14.12 6.67 -2.23
C ARG A 26 -15.37 5.93 -1.73
N LYS A 27 -16.25 5.55 -2.65
CA LYS A 27 -17.52 4.87 -2.34
C LYS A 27 -17.38 3.35 -2.31
N LEU A 28 -16.32 2.81 -2.93
CA LEU A 28 -16.02 1.39 -2.92
C LEU A 28 -15.45 0.95 -1.56
N ASP A 29 -15.64 -0.33 -1.23
CA ASP A 29 -14.83 -0.97 -0.19
C ASP A 29 -13.37 -1.11 -0.63
N ASP A 30 -12.50 -1.45 0.32
CA ASP A 30 -11.05 -1.46 0.09
C ASP A 30 -10.64 -2.48 -0.98
N ASP A 31 -11.24 -3.68 -1.01
CA ASP A 31 -10.90 -4.72 -1.98
C ASP A 31 -11.35 -4.34 -3.39
N ALA A 32 -12.55 -3.78 -3.54
CA ALA A 32 -13.06 -3.30 -4.81
C ALA A 32 -12.25 -2.10 -5.33
N ALA A 33 -11.86 -1.17 -4.47
CA ALA A 33 -11.01 -0.04 -4.85
C ALA A 33 -9.61 -0.50 -5.28
N ILE A 34 -9.02 -1.48 -4.57
CA ILE A 34 -7.74 -2.09 -4.97
C ILE A 34 -7.88 -2.78 -6.34
N ALA A 35 -8.94 -3.57 -6.56
CA ALA A 35 -9.16 -4.24 -7.82
C ALA A 35 -9.30 -3.27 -9.00
N ALA A 36 -10.04 -2.17 -8.81
CA ALA A 36 -10.20 -1.12 -9.82
C ALA A 36 -8.85 -0.48 -10.20
N LEU A 37 -7.99 -0.21 -9.21
CA LEU A 37 -6.66 0.34 -9.45
C LEU A 37 -5.72 -0.66 -10.13
N ILE A 38 -5.72 -1.92 -9.70
CA ILE A 38 -4.87 -2.99 -10.29
C ILE A 38 -5.26 -3.29 -11.75
N ALA A 39 -6.52 -3.06 -12.13
CA ALA A 39 -6.95 -3.20 -13.53
C ALA A 39 -6.20 -2.24 -14.48
N LEU A 40 -5.63 -1.15 -13.96
CA LEU A 40 -4.79 -0.25 -14.73
C LEU A 40 -3.40 -0.84 -14.94
N LYS A 41 -2.98 -0.88 -16.20
CA LYS A 41 -1.69 -1.44 -16.59
C LYS A 41 -0.54 -0.74 -15.88
N GLY A 42 0.20 -1.50 -15.07
CA GLY A 42 1.39 -1.03 -14.36
C GLY A 42 1.13 -0.52 -12.94
N ILE A 43 -0.11 -0.61 -12.45
CA ILE A 43 -0.42 -0.47 -11.03
C ILE A 43 -0.46 -1.86 -10.40
N GLY A 44 0.49 -2.14 -9.50
CA GLY A 44 0.50 -3.35 -8.68
C GLY A 44 -0.27 -3.17 -7.38
N ARG A 45 -0.50 -4.28 -6.65
CA ARG A 45 -1.23 -4.27 -5.37
C ARG A 45 -0.62 -3.32 -4.35
N TRP A 46 0.70 -3.35 -4.18
CA TRP A 46 1.40 -2.42 -3.28
C TRP A 46 1.10 -0.95 -3.62
N SER A 47 1.15 -0.56 -4.90
CA SER A 47 0.85 0.81 -5.32
C SER A 47 -0.60 1.19 -5.06
N ALA A 48 -1.54 0.27 -5.30
CA ALA A 48 -2.96 0.48 -5.01
C ALA A 48 -3.20 0.66 -3.50
N GLU A 49 -2.60 -0.17 -2.66
CA GLU A 49 -2.67 -0.06 -1.20
C GLU A 49 -2.08 1.25 -0.69
N CYS A 50 -0.92 1.66 -1.23
CA CYS A 50 -0.33 2.97 -0.94
C CYS A 50 -1.27 4.12 -1.34
N TYR A 51 -1.94 4.03 -2.48
CA TYR A 51 -2.93 5.04 -2.90
C TYR A 51 -4.12 5.12 -1.93
N LEU A 52 -4.71 3.97 -1.55
CA LEU A 52 -5.80 3.94 -0.58
C LEU A 52 -5.37 4.53 0.77
N LEU A 53 -4.18 4.20 1.25
CA LEU A 53 -3.63 4.66 2.51
C LEU A 53 -3.38 6.18 2.50
N PHE A 54 -2.63 6.68 1.51
CA PHE A 54 -2.18 8.08 1.50
C PHE A 54 -3.16 9.05 0.83
N ALA A 55 -3.73 8.69 -0.32
CA ALA A 55 -4.60 9.59 -1.09
C ALA A 55 -6.05 9.53 -0.62
N LEU A 56 -6.55 8.34 -0.29
CA LEU A 56 -7.92 8.16 0.20
C LEU A 56 -8.04 8.21 1.72
N GLY A 57 -6.91 8.11 2.45
CA GLY A 57 -6.89 8.17 3.91
C GLY A 57 -7.54 6.96 4.58
N ARG A 58 -7.58 5.80 3.92
CA ARG A 58 -8.18 4.58 4.49
C ARG A 58 -7.39 4.13 5.73
N PRO A 59 -8.04 3.89 6.88
CA PRO A 59 -7.35 3.63 8.14
C PRO A 59 -6.83 2.20 8.30
N ASP A 60 -7.34 1.25 7.51
CA ASP A 60 -7.12 -0.19 7.74
C ASP A 60 -6.45 -0.90 6.54
N ILE A 61 -5.42 -0.29 5.94
CA ILE A 61 -4.66 -0.84 4.81
C ILE A 61 -3.26 -1.27 5.25
N MET A 62 -2.79 -2.41 4.77
CA MET A 62 -1.43 -2.91 5.02
C MET A 62 -0.71 -3.28 3.71
N PRO A 63 0.20 -2.42 3.21
CA PRO A 63 1.05 -2.71 2.06
C PRO A 63 2.13 -3.76 2.40
N ALA A 64 1.74 -4.97 2.79
CA ALA A 64 2.64 -5.95 3.42
C ALA A 64 3.80 -6.41 2.52
N ASP A 65 3.69 -6.20 1.20
CA ASP A 65 4.74 -6.54 0.22
C ASP A 65 5.87 -5.48 0.20
N ASP A 66 5.77 -4.44 1.02
CA ASP A 66 6.82 -3.44 1.23
C ASP A 66 7.97 -3.98 2.07
N LEU A 67 9.18 -4.01 1.50
CA LEU A 67 10.36 -4.53 2.19
C LEU A 67 10.77 -3.70 3.40
N ALA A 68 10.55 -2.38 3.39
CA ALA A 68 10.88 -1.53 4.53
C ALA A 68 9.92 -1.77 5.70
N LEU A 69 8.63 -1.96 5.43
CA LEU A 69 7.66 -2.34 6.47
C LEU A 69 8.00 -3.71 7.08
N ALA A 70 8.29 -4.69 6.24
CA ALA A 70 8.60 -6.04 6.72
C ALA A 70 9.92 -6.05 7.51
N ALA A 71 10.94 -5.33 7.06
CA ALA A 71 12.20 -5.18 7.79
C ALA A 71 12.01 -4.49 9.14
N SER A 72 11.33 -3.32 9.18
CA SER A 72 11.13 -2.57 10.44
C SER A 72 10.24 -3.31 11.43
N ALA A 73 9.20 -4.00 10.96
CA ALA A 73 8.38 -4.82 11.84
C ALA A 73 9.20 -5.97 12.44
N GLY A 74 10.03 -6.60 11.61
CA GLY A 74 10.95 -7.63 12.03
C GLY A 74 11.96 -7.17 13.08
N GLU A 75 12.55 -6.00 12.89
CA GLU A 75 13.49 -5.40 13.83
C GLU A 75 12.83 -5.15 15.20
N HIS A 76 11.69 -4.45 15.22
CA HIS A 76 11.09 -3.99 16.47
C HIS A 76 10.17 -4.99 17.17
N LEU A 77 9.61 -5.95 16.44
CA LEU A 77 8.59 -6.88 16.95
C LEU A 77 8.99 -8.34 16.80
N GLY A 78 10.06 -8.61 16.04
CA GLY A 78 10.56 -9.95 15.71
C GLY A 78 11.94 -10.25 16.28
N ASP A 79 12.37 -9.55 17.32
CA ASP A 79 13.68 -9.71 17.96
C ASP A 79 14.86 -9.55 16.97
N GLY A 80 14.80 -8.55 16.09
CA GLY A 80 15.86 -8.28 15.10
C GLY A 80 15.80 -9.16 13.84
N MET A 81 14.75 -9.96 13.65
CA MET A 81 14.62 -10.87 12.51
C MET A 81 13.96 -10.18 11.32
N HIS A 82 14.53 -10.28 10.12
CA HIS A 82 13.85 -9.82 8.90
C HIS A 82 12.57 -10.62 8.66
N TRP A 83 11.40 -9.98 8.76
CA TRP A 83 10.13 -10.62 8.45
C TRP A 83 9.88 -10.71 6.94
N THR A 84 9.13 -11.74 6.56
CA THR A 84 8.53 -11.87 5.23
C THR A 84 7.23 -11.07 5.12
N PRO A 85 6.79 -10.70 3.90
CA PRO A 85 5.46 -10.10 3.68
C PRO A 85 4.30 -10.89 4.29
N GLY A 86 4.40 -12.23 4.28
CA GLY A 86 3.39 -13.11 4.88
C GLY A 86 3.32 -12.99 6.40
N GLN A 87 4.47 -12.89 7.08
CA GLN A 87 4.53 -12.67 8.53
C GLN A 87 3.96 -11.30 8.89
N LEU A 88 4.36 -10.24 8.18
CA LEU A 88 3.81 -8.91 8.37
C LEU A 88 2.28 -8.89 8.19
N ARG A 89 1.78 -9.51 7.12
CA ARG A 89 0.34 -9.61 6.84
C ARG A 89 -0.42 -10.32 7.96
N LYS A 90 0.13 -11.43 8.46
CA LYS A 90 -0.46 -12.18 9.58
C LYS A 90 -0.52 -11.36 10.87
N GLU A 91 0.58 -10.70 11.23
CA GLU A 91 0.65 -9.87 12.43
C GLU A 91 -0.34 -8.69 12.34
N ALA A 92 -0.37 -8.01 11.20
CA ALA A 92 -1.27 -6.89 10.94
C ALA A 92 -2.74 -7.29 11.07
N GLU A 93 -3.12 -8.44 10.52
CA GLU A 93 -4.49 -8.96 10.59
C GLU A 93 -4.92 -9.27 12.02
N GLN A 94 -4.01 -9.83 12.82
CA GLN A 94 -4.31 -10.29 14.17
C GLN A 94 -4.35 -9.16 15.20
N ARG A 95 -3.52 -8.12 15.04
CA ARG A 95 -3.26 -7.16 16.13
C ARG A 95 -3.48 -5.70 15.79
N TRP A 96 -3.42 -5.31 14.52
CA TRP A 96 -3.42 -3.90 14.15
C TRP A 96 -4.71 -3.43 13.52
N ARG A 97 -5.65 -4.33 13.24
CA ARG A 97 -7.01 -3.91 12.87
C ARG A 97 -7.69 -3.15 14.01
N PRO A 98 -8.52 -2.12 13.70
CA PRO A 98 -8.84 -1.60 12.37
C PRO A 98 -7.93 -0.43 11.91
N TRP A 99 -6.68 -0.38 12.39
CA TRP A 99 -5.75 0.74 12.22
C TRP A 99 -4.43 0.34 11.55
N ARG A 100 -4.48 -0.64 10.64
CA ARG A 100 -3.28 -1.14 9.96
C ARG A 100 -2.51 -0.04 9.23
N SER A 101 -3.18 0.97 8.69
CA SER A 101 -2.51 2.10 8.03
C SER A 101 -1.69 2.95 9.01
N VAL A 102 -2.12 3.06 10.27
CA VAL A 102 -1.37 3.77 11.31
C VAL A 102 -0.10 2.99 11.63
N ALA A 103 -0.21 1.68 11.82
CA ALA A 103 0.96 0.81 12.03
C ALA A 103 1.96 0.89 10.87
N ALA A 104 1.49 0.82 9.62
CA ALA A 104 2.35 0.97 8.44
C ALA A 104 3.11 2.30 8.44
N ARG A 105 2.44 3.42 8.75
CA ARG A 105 3.09 4.73 8.83
C ARG A 105 4.16 4.78 9.93
N LEU A 106 3.89 4.22 11.11
CA LEU A 106 4.87 4.17 12.19
C LEU A 106 6.09 3.34 11.81
N LEU A 107 5.90 2.18 11.20
CA LEU A 107 6.99 1.32 10.73
C LEU A 107 7.85 2.01 9.67
N TRP A 108 7.25 2.68 8.67
CA TRP A 108 8.04 3.47 7.71
C TRP A 108 8.83 4.60 8.38
N HIS A 109 8.26 5.26 9.39
CA HIS A 109 8.98 6.28 10.16
C HIS A 109 10.15 5.69 10.95
N ALA A 110 9.97 4.51 11.55
CA ALA A 110 11.02 3.83 12.29
C ALA A 110 12.14 3.36 11.37
N TYR A 111 11.81 2.70 10.25
CA TYR A 111 12.77 2.31 9.21
C TYR A 111 13.63 3.48 8.73
N LYS A 112 13.02 4.65 8.52
CA LYS A 112 13.74 5.86 8.09
C LYS A 112 14.71 6.38 9.15
N ALA A 113 14.35 6.27 10.44
CA ALA A 113 15.20 6.76 11.53
C ALA A 113 16.48 5.95 11.70
N GLU A 114 16.45 4.66 11.36
CA GLU A 114 17.60 3.75 11.42
C GLU A 114 18.54 3.87 10.21
N ALA A 115 18.02 4.39 9.09
CA ALA A 115 18.77 4.58 7.86
C ALA A 115 19.65 5.85 7.85
N ILE A 116 19.72 6.59 8.97
CA ILE A 116 20.49 7.83 9.17
C ILE A 116 21.58 7.55 10.21
#